data_AF-A0AA38MBW4-F1
#
_entry.id   AF-A0AA38MBW4-F1
#
_cell.length_a   1.000
_cell.length_b   1.000
_cell.length_c   1.000
_cell.angle_alpha   90.00
_cell.angle_beta   90.00
_cell.angle_gamma   90.00
#
_symmetry.space_group_name_H-M   'P 1'
#
loop_
_entity.id
_entity.type
_entity.pdbx_description
1 polymer ?
#
loop_
_entity_poly.entity_id
_entity_poly.type
_entity_poly.pdbx_seq_one_letter_code
_entity_poly.pdbx_strand_id
1 'polypeptide(L)'
;MKFVLVNVSKGSYSARCNGAVLAFNTKETHSSFQETLYGSPRSIVQKMEENRANRPKTQRKYKNLRKNKREPKAVSVSCGPDYGDNCQKADMPEEEYDRQKKMFLQQLNKTQEEKNRVELATRLQADSGIWLEERRKILTASNFYKVCRRRDTTSCVKLTESLLYRLSLSHLKDIQYDKENERTALLKIEMQENIQNYKLWPSYRR
;
A
#
# COMPACT_ATOMS: atom_id res chain seq x y z
N MET A 1 22.33 -47.36 -17.94
CA MET A 1 22.26 -46.17 -17.05
C MET A 1 21.29 -46.48 -15.93
N LYS A 2 21.73 -46.45 -14.66
CA LYS A 2 20.84 -46.58 -13.50
C LYS A 2 20.27 -45.20 -13.19
N PHE A 3 18.97 -45.00 -13.42
CA PHE A 3 18.29 -43.77 -12.98
C PHE A 3 18.07 -43.87 -11.47
N VAL A 4 18.77 -43.02 -10.73
CA VAL A 4 18.59 -42.88 -9.28
C VAL A 4 17.26 -42.17 -9.06
N LEU A 5 16.27 -42.90 -8.56
CA LEU A 5 15.01 -42.31 -8.11
C LEU A 5 15.25 -41.58 -6.80
N VAL A 6 15.51 -40.28 -6.89
CA VAL A 6 15.55 -39.40 -5.72
C VAL A 6 14.13 -39.31 -5.17
N ASN A 7 13.95 -39.78 -3.94
CA ASN A 7 12.67 -39.71 -3.23
C ASN A 7 12.48 -38.26 -2.77
N VAL A 8 11.81 -37.45 -3.59
CA VAL A 8 11.66 -36.01 -3.33
C VAL A 8 10.29 -35.71 -2.72
N SER A 9 10.29 -35.06 -1.56
CA SER A 9 9.07 -34.64 -0.86
C SER A 9 8.28 -33.60 -1.68
N LYS A 10 6.94 -33.72 -1.61
CA LYS A 10 5.99 -32.89 -2.35
C LYS A 10 6.22 -31.40 -2.05
N GLY A 11 6.48 -30.61 -3.09
CA GLY A 11 6.62 -29.15 -2.98
C GLY A 11 8.01 -28.65 -2.54
N SER A 12 8.98 -29.53 -2.31
CA SER A 12 10.35 -29.15 -2.00
C SER A 12 11.07 -28.47 -3.18
N TYR A 13 12.11 -27.71 -2.89
CA TYR A 13 12.93 -27.02 -3.90
C TYR A 13 13.52 -27.99 -4.93
N SER A 14 14.07 -29.11 -4.45
CA SER A 14 14.64 -30.16 -5.30
C SER A 14 13.60 -30.73 -6.30
N ALA A 15 12.33 -30.88 -5.89
CA ALA A 15 11.28 -31.40 -6.77
C ALA A 15 11.01 -30.44 -7.93
N ARG A 16 11.05 -29.14 -7.63
CA ARG A 16 10.82 -28.08 -8.62
C ARG A 16 11.99 -28.00 -9.62
N CYS A 17 13.23 -28.09 -9.13
CA CYS A 17 14.42 -28.09 -9.98
C CYS A 17 14.45 -29.30 -10.92
N ASN A 18 14.26 -30.52 -10.38
CA ASN A 18 14.27 -31.74 -11.18
C ASN A 18 13.11 -31.76 -12.20
N GLY A 19 11.91 -31.33 -11.78
CA GLY A 19 10.76 -31.20 -12.68
C GLY A 19 10.98 -30.19 -13.80
N ALA A 20 11.67 -29.07 -13.53
CA ALA A 20 12.00 -28.06 -14.53
C ALA A 20 13.02 -28.56 -15.55
N VAL A 21 14.07 -29.27 -15.10
CA VAL A 21 15.09 -29.86 -15.98
C VAL A 21 14.47 -30.90 -16.90
N LEU A 22 13.62 -31.78 -16.37
CA LEU A 22 12.91 -32.77 -17.17
C LEU A 22 12.02 -32.10 -18.21
N ALA A 23 11.19 -31.13 -17.82
CA ALA A 23 10.31 -30.42 -18.74
C ALA A 23 11.06 -29.65 -19.84
N PHE A 24 12.22 -29.06 -19.51
CA PHE A 24 13.04 -28.33 -20.47
C PHE A 24 13.68 -29.26 -21.50
N ASN A 25 14.18 -30.41 -21.06
CA ASN A 25 14.91 -31.35 -21.90
C ASN A 25 13.98 -32.22 -22.76
N THR A 26 12.88 -32.73 -22.20
CA THR A 26 11.99 -33.64 -22.93
C THR A 26 10.94 -32.91 -23.74
N LYS A 27 10.53 -31.70 -23.36
CA LYS A 27 9.38 -30.96 -23.92
C LYS A 27 8.05 -31.75 -23.95
N GLU A 28 8.04 -32.93 -23.34
CA GLU A 28 6.92 -33.86 -23.25
C GLU A 28 6.18 -33.68 -21.93
N THR A 29 4.96 -34.18 -21.88
CA THR A 29 4.16 -34.21 -20.65
C THR A 29 4.78 -35.18 -19.64
N HIS A 30 4.68 -34.86 -18.35
CA HIS A 30 5.18 -35.73 -17.28
C HIS A 30 4.42 -37.07 -17.25
N SER A 31 3.18 -37.12 -17.77
CA SER A 31 2.40 -38.33 -17.98
C SER A 31 3.05 -39.27 -19.01
N SER A 32 3.44 -38.75 -20.18
CA SER A 32 4.09 -39.53 -21.25
C SER A 32 5.42 -40.13 -20.79
N PHE A 33 6.20 -39.36 -20.04
CA PHE A 33 7.43 -39.86 -19.41
C PHE A 33 7.17 -40.95 -18.35
N GLN A 34 6.06 -40.88 -17.61
CA GLN A 34 5.72 -41.94 -16.65
C GLN A 34 5.15 -43.19 -17.33
N GLU A 35 4.45 -43.05 -18.44
CA GLU A 35 3.99 -44.17 -19.26
C GLU A 35 5.16 -44.96 -19.82
N THR A 36 6.20 -44.29 -20.32
CA THR A 36 7.39 -44.97 -20.87
C THR A 36 8.19 -45.69 -19.78
N LEU A 37 8.25 -45.16 -18.56
CA LEU A 37 8.99 -45.76 -17.45
C LEU A 37 8.23 -46.83 -16.66
N TYR A 38 6.92 -46.65 -16.47
CA TYR A 38 6.11 -47.45 -15.55
C TYR A 38 4.86 -48.06 -16.20
N GLY A 39 4.71 -47.94 -17.52
CA GLY A 39 3.57 -48.45 -18.28
C GLY A 39 2.25 -47.68 -18.09
N SER A 40 2.15 -46.85 -17.05
CA SER A 40 0.99 -45.99 -16.81
C SER A 40 1.36 -44.76 -15.96
N PRO A 41 0.71 -43.61 -16.17
CA PRO A 41 0.96 -42.43 -15.34
C PRO A 41 0.18 -42.51 -14.04
N ARG A 42 0.75 -41.94 -12.97
CA ARG A 42 0.04 -41.83 -11.69
C ARG A 42 -1.09 -40.80 -11.81
N SER A 43 -2.24 -41.07 -11.17
CA SER A 43 -3.41 -40.17 -11.20
C SER A 43 -3.11 -38.73 -10.73
N ILE A 44 -2.13 -38.56 -9.85
CA ILE A 44 -1.68 -37.25 -9.38
C ILE A 44 -1.04 -36.43 -10.51
N VAL A 45 -0.28 -37.06 -11.40
CA VAL A 45 0.40 -36.40 -12.52
C VAL A 45 -0.63 -36.01 -13.58
N GLN A 46 -1.56 -36.91 -13.90
CA GLN A 46 -2.71 -36.62 -14.76
C GLN A 46 -3.52 -35.42 -14.24
N LYS A 47 -3.91 -35.43 -12.96
CA LYS A 47 -4.60 -34.29 -12.33
C LYS A 47 -3.80 -32.99 -12.38
N MET A 48 -2.48 -33.05 -12.21
CA MET A 48 -1.62 -31.86 -12.31
C MET A 48 -1.61 -31.28 -13.73
N GLU A 49 -1.58 -32.14 -14.75
CA GLU A 49 -1.62 -31.72 -16.16
C GLU A 49 -3.00 -31.19 -16.56
N GLU A 50 -4.08 -31.85 -16.15
CA GLU A 50 -5.44 -31.35 -16.31
C GLU A 50 -5.61 -29.96 -15.67
N ASN A 51 -5.10 -29.77 -14.46
CA ASN A 51 -5.13 -28.48 -13.78
C ASN A 51 -4.31 -27.40 -14.52
N ARG A 52 -3.15 -27.76 -15.10
CA ARG A 52 -2.36 -26.85 -15.96
C ARG A 52 -3.12 -26.48 -17.23
N ALA A 53 -3.72 -27.46 -17.92
CA ALA A 53 -4.53 -27.26 -19.13
C ALA A 53 -5.80 -26.43 -18.87
N ASN A 54 -6.37 -26.53 -17.66
CA ASN A 54 -7.56 -25.78 -17.26
C ASN A 54 -7.25 -24.40 -16.64
N ARG A 55 -5.99 -24.08 -16.32
CA ARG A 55 -5.55 -22.78 -15.79
C ARG A 55 -5.90 -21.58 -16.68
N PRO A 56 -5.75 -21.61 -18.02
CA PRO A 56 -6.16 -20.50 -18.87
C PRO A 56 -7.69 -20.31 -18.88
N LYS A 57 -8.46 -21.40 -18.86
CA LYS A 57 -9.93 -21.36 -18.82
C LYS A 57 -10.45 -20.72 -17.52
N THR A 58 -9.89 -21.14 -16.38
CA THR A 58 -10.20 -20.55 -15.07
C THR A 58 -9.77 -19.09 -14.99
N GLN A 59 -8.56 -18.74 -15.46
CA GLN A 59 -8.12 -17.34 -15.49
C GLN A 59 -9.01 -16.44 -16.37
N ARG A 60 -9.48 -16.92 -17.52
CA ARG A 60 -10.46 -16.21 -18.36
C ARG A 60 -11.78 -15.99 -17.62
N LYS A 61 -12.30 -17.02 -16.93
CA LYS A 61 -13.50 -16.93 -16.09
C LYS A 61 -13.36 -15.86 -15.00
N TYR A 62 -12.25 -15.85 -14.26
CA TYR A 62 -11.99 -14.84 -13.22
C TYR A 62 -11.77 -13.43 -13.77
N LYS A 63 -11.15 -13.27 -14.95
CA LYS A 63 -11.04 -11.97 -15.63
C LYS A 63 -12.41 -11.43 -16.05
N ASN A 64 -13.30 -12.27 -16.56
CA ASN A 64 -14.64 -11.86 -16.97
C ASN A 64 -15.53 -11.51 -15.76
N LEU A 65 -15.44 -12.27 -14.66
CA LEU A 65 -16.08 -11.94 -13.39
C LEU A 65 -15.64 -10.57 -12.83
N ARG A 66 -14.35 -10.23 -12.99
CA ARG A 66 -13.82 -8.90 -12.61
C ARG A 66 -14.27 -7.76 -13.53
N LYS A 67 -14.54 -8.04 -14.82
CA LYS A 67 -15.10 -7.04 -15.74
C LYS A 67 -16.56 -6.72 -15.38
N ASN A 68 -17.35 -7.74 -15.05
CA ASN A 68 -18.77 -7.58 -14.75
C ASN A 68 -19.06 -7.05 -13.33
N LYS A 69 -18.07 -7.04 -12.42
CA LYS A 69 -18.18 -6.39 -11.09
C LYS A 69 -17.76 -4.92 -11.08
N ARG A 70 -17.36 -4.35 -12.22
CA ARG A 70 -17.09 -2.92 -12.38
C ARG A 70 -18.25 -2.26 -13.11
N GLU A 71 -19.47 -2.40 -12.60
CA GLU A 71 -20.34 -1.25 -12.73
C GLU A 71 -19.64 -0.13 -11.96
N PRO A 72 -19.34 1.03 -12.58
CA PRO A 72 -18.88 2.16 -11.82
C PRO A 72 -19.97 2.38 -10.79
N LYS A 73 -19.67 2.13 -9.50
CA LYS A 73 -20.52 2.64 -8.43
C LYS A 73 -20.68 4.11 -8.78
N ALA A 74 -21.89 4.53 -9.12
CA ALA A 74 -22.21 5.93 -9.27
C ALA A 74 -21.72 6.56 -7.98
N VAL A 75 -20.60 7.28 -8.04
CA VAL A 75 -20.13 8.07 -6.92
C VAL A 75 -21.09 9.25 -6.92
N SER A 76 -22.27 9.05 -6.37
CA SER A 76 -23.18 10.12 -6.02
C SER A 76 -22.67 10.76 -4.73
N VAL A 77 -21.47 11.32 -4.81
CA VAL A 77 -21.15 12.49 -4.02
C VAL A 77 -21.04 13.55 -5.08
N SER A 78 -22.05 14.42 -5.13
CA SER A 78 -22.00 15.61 -5.96
C SER A 78 -20.72 16.34 -5.60
N CYS A 79 -19.68 16.20 -6.42
CA CYS A 79 -18.54 17.09 -6.33
C CYS A 79 -19.12 18.49 -6.53
N GLY A 80 -19.02 19.33 -5.50
CA GLY A 80 -19.43 20.73 -5.61
C GLY A 80 -18.69 21.41 -6.76
N PRO A 81 -19.21 22.53 -7.28
CA PRO A 81 -18.58 23.28 -8.37
C PRO A 81 -17.24 23.93 -7.99
N ASP A 82 -16.81 23.74 -6.75
CA ASP A 82 -15.71 24.49 -6.14
C ASP A 82 -14.33 23.87 -6.45
N TYR A 83 -14.24 22.57 -6.74
CA TYR A 83 -12.94 21.89 -6.92
C TYR A 83 -12.90 20.92 -8.12
N GLY A 84 -11.72 20.82 -8.75
CA GLY A 84 -11.40 19.83 -9.79
C GLY A 84 -11.77 20.22 -11.21
N ASP A 85 -11.94 19.22 -12.09
CA ASP A 85 -12.09 19.46 -13.54
C ASP A 85 -13.37 20.25 -13.91
N ASN A 86 -14.36 20.27 -13.00
CA ASN A 86 -15.61 21.02 -13.13
C ASN A 86 -15.60 22.34 -12.34
N CYS A 87 -14.43 22.80 -11.87
CA CYS A 87 -14.31 24.05 -11.12
C CYS A 87 -14.80 25.23 -11.98
N GLN A 88 -15.86 25.90 -11.53
CA GLN A 88 -16.50 26.97 -12.31
C GLN A 88 -15.80 28.32 -12.14
N LYS A 89 -15.14 28.53 -11.00
CA LYS A 89 -14.52 29.79 -10.65
C LYS A 89 -13.37 29.57 -9.68
N ALA A 90 -12.23 30.21 -9.92
CA ALA A 90 -11.14 30.25 -8.96
C ALA A 90 -11.56 31.02 -7.69
N ASP A 91 -11.14 30.53 -6.52
CA ASP A 91 -11.47 31.12 -5.21
C ASP A 91 -11.03 32.59 -5.08
N MET A 92 -9.97 32.97 -5.80
CA MET A 92 -9.41 34.32 -5.80
C MET A 92 -8.74 34.66 -7.14
N PRO A 93 -8.54 35.96 -7.44
CA PRO A 93 -7.76 36.41 -8.59
C PRO A 93 -6.33 35.88 -8.55
N GLU A 94 -5.72 35.69 -9.73
CA GLU A 94 -4.37 35.14 -9.87
C GLU A 94 -3.30 36.00 -9.16
N GLU A 95 -3.42 37.32 -9.24
CA GLU A 95 -2.51 38.26 -8.55
C GLU A 95 -2.54 38.09 -7.02
N GLU A 96 -3.74 37.92 -6.47
CA GLU A 96 -3.93 37.71 -5.03
C GLU A 96 -3.39 36.34 -4.61
N TYR A 97 -3.64 35.32 -5.43
CA TYR A 97 -3.12 33.98 -5.20
C TYR A 97 -1.59 33.96 -5.15
N ASP A 98 -0.93 34.61 -6.11
CA ASP A 98 0.53 34.69 -6.14
C ASP A 98 1.10 35.46 -4.96
N ARG A 99 0.40 36.51 -4.51
CA ARG A 99 0.75 37.25 -3.29
C ARG A 99 0.69 36.34 -2.07
N GLN A 100 -0.42 35.63 -1.87
CA GLN A 100 -0.60 34.72 -0.73
C GLN A 100 0.37 33.55 -0.77
N LYS A 101 0.65 32.99 -1.95
CA LYS A 101 1.66 31.95 -2.16
C LYS A 101 3.05 32.42 -1.70
N LYS A 102 3.47 33.63 -2.08
CA LYS A 102 4.75 34.19 -1.64
C LYS A 102 4.79 34.40 -0.12
N MET A 103 3.74 34.96 0.46
CA MET A 103 3.63 35.13 1.91
C MET A 103 3.70 33.79 2.65
N PHE A 104 2.99 32.77 2.16
CA PHE A 104 3.01 31.44 2.75
C PHE A 104 4.41 30.81 2.70
N LEU A 105 5.11 30.91 1.58
CA LEU A 105 6.49 30.40 1.46
C LEU A 105 7.45 31.12 2.42
N GLN A 106 7.26 32.43 2.63
CA GLN A 106 8.03 33.18 3.63
C GLN A 106 7.72 32.71 5.06
N GLN A 107 6.45 32.43 5.39
CA GLN A 107 6.05 31.89 6.69
C GLN A 107 6.63 30.49 6.99
N LEU A 108 6.92 29.71 5.96
CA LEU A 108 7.59 28.41 6.10
C LEU A 108 9.08 28.56 6.44
N ASN A 109 9.69 29.70 6.14
CA ASN A 109 11.09 29.98 6.45
C ASN A 109 11.26 30.36 7.93
N LYS A 110 11.12 29.36 8.80
CA LYS A 110 11.25 29.51 10.25
C LYS A 110 12.69 29.31 10.73
N THR A 111 13.11 30.05 11.75
CA THR A 111 14.39 29.87 12.43
C THR A 111 14.40 28.54 13.21
N GLN A 112 15.59 28.07 13.60
CA GLN A 112 15.70 26.82 14.35
C GLN A 112 15.00 26.89 15.71
N GLU A 113 15.02 28.05 16.35
CA GLU A 113 14.35 28.29 17.63
C GLU A 113 12.83 28.18 17.50
N GLU A 114 12.26 28.76 16.45
CA GLU A 114 10.83 28.67 16.15
C GLU A 114 10.42 27.23 15.87
N LYS A 115 11.23 26.48 15.11
CA LYS A 115 10.99 25.05 14.86
C LYS A 115 10.97 24.25 16.17
N ASN A 116 11.91 24.52 17.08
CA ASN A 116 11.98 23.86 18.38
C ASN A 116 10.75 24.22 19.24
N ARG A 117 10.30 25.49 19.24
CA ARG A 117 9.09 25.90 19.96
C ARG A 117 7.85 25.19 19.44
N VAL A 118 7.71 25.05 18.12
CA VAL A 118 6.60 24.32 17.50
C VAL A 118 6.65 22.83 17.87
N GLU A 119 7.82 22.19 17.85
CA GLU A 119 7.96 20.78 18.28
C GLU A 119 7.49 20.60 19.74
N LEU A 120 7.95 21.46 20.64
CA LEU A 120 7.59 21.39 22.05
C LEU A 120 6.08 21.60 22.27
N ALA A 121 5.48 22.56 21.58
CA ALA A 121 4.05 22.87 21.68
C ALA A 121 3.15 21.79 21.06
N THR A 122 3.66 21.07 20.07
CA THR A 122 2.92 20.06 19.31
C THR A 122 3.26 18.62 19.72
N ARG A 123 3.98 18.49 20.83
CA ARG A 123 4.53 17.22 21.32
C ARG A 123 3.47 16.17 21.64
N LEU A 124 2.30 16.60 22.13
CA LEU A 124 1.20 15.68 22.43
C LEU A 124 0.45 15.23 21.16
N GLN A 125 0.90 15.64 19.96
CA GLN A 125 0.35 15.27 18.67
C GLN A 125 -1.18 15.41 18.62
N ALA A 126 -1.91 14.29 18.48
CA ALA A 126 -3.36 14.26 18.35
C ALA A 126 -4.10 14.85 19.56
N ASP A 127 -3.47 14.85 20.73
CA ASP A 127 -4.05 15.40 21.96
C ASP A 127 -3.75 16.90 22.12
N SER A 128 -2.95 17.51 21.21
CA SER A 128 -2.69 18.96 21.18
C SER A 128 -3.53 19.63 20.11
N GLY A 129 -4.39 20.58 20.53
CA GLY A 129 -5.11 21.45 19.60
C GLY A 129 -4.17 22.25 18.70
N ILE A 130 -3.01 22.67 19.22
CA ILE A 130 -1.99 23.41 18.45
C ILE A 130 -1.44 22.53 17.33
N TRP A 131 -1.20 21.24 17.58
CA TRP A 131 -0.75 20.32 16.54
C TRP A 131 -1.79 20.15 15.43
N LEU A 132 -3.09 20.12 15.76
CA LEU A 132 -4.16 20.07 14.76
C LEU A 132 -4.17 21.33 13.89
N GLU A 133 -4.03 22.51 14.50
CA GLU A 133 -3.99 23.79 13.79
C GLU A 133 -2.75 23.91 12.89
N GLU A 134 -1.56 23.56 13.38
CA GLU A 134 -0.35 23.55 12.56
C GLU A 134 -0.45 22.53 11.41
N ARG A 135 -1.03 21.35 11.68
CA ARG A 135 -1.21 20.29 10.67
C ARG A 135 -2.22 20.68 9.58
N ARG A 136 -3.24 21.51 9.89
CA ARG A 136 -4.21 22.01 8.90
C ARG A 136 -3.56 22.93 7.86
N LYS A 137 -2.48 23.63 8.24
CA LYS A 137 -1.75 24.57 7.37
C LYS A 137 -0.83 23.88 6.36
N ILE A 138 -0.51 22.60 6.54
CA ILE A 138 0.53 21.90 5.76
C ILE A 138 0.06 20.57 5.19
N LEU A 139 0.66 20.16 4.07
CA LEU A 139 0.52 18.80 3.55
C LEU A 139 1.42 17.85 4.34
N THR A 140 0.81 16.85 4.96
CA THR A 140 1.54 15.84 5.75
C THR A 140 2.25 14.84 4.84
N ALA A 141 3.35 14.25 5.30
CA ALA A 141 4.14 13.29 4.51
C ALA A 141 3.31 12.18 3.85
N SER A 142 2.34 11.60 4.56
CA SER A 142 1.44 10.56 4.04
C SER A 142 0.52 11.01 2.89
N ASN A 143 0.28 12.31 2.78
CA ASN A 143 -0.51 12.92 1.72
C ASN A 143 0.37 13.53 0.62
N PHE A 144 1.56 14.01 0.97
CA PHE A 144 2.52 14.61 0.05
C PHE A 144 2.82 13.69 -1.14
N TYR A 145 3.10 12.41 -0.87
CA TYR A 145 3.32 11.42 -1.93
C TYR A 145 2.15 11.31 -2.92
N LYS A 146 0.91 11.36 -2.42
CA LYS A 146 -0.30 11.26 -3.26
C LYS A 146 -0.43 12.44 -4.20
N VAL A 147 -0.01 13.63 -3.75
CA VAL A 147 0.04 14.84 -4.56
C VAL A 147 1.13 14.73 -5.62
N CYS A 148 2.36 14.39 -5.22
CA CYS A 148 3.52 14.38 -6.13
C CYS A 148 3.46 13.30 -7.21
N ARG A 149 2.83 12.14 -6.94
CA ARG A 149 2.71 11.05 -7.91
C ARG A 149 1.51 11.23 -8.87
N ARG A 150 0.73 12.30 -8.73
CA ARG A 150 -0.44 12.51 -9.58
C ARG A 150 0.01 12.85 -11.00
N ARG A 151 -0.68 12.29 -11.99
CA ARG A 151 -0.50 12.67 -13.40
C ARG A 151 -1.41 13.86 -13.71
N ASP A 152 -0.99 14.70 -14.64
CA ASP A 152 -1.77 15.88 -15.06
C ASP A 152 -3.14 15.49 -15.64
N THR A 153 -3.24 14.31 -16.25
CA THR A 153 -4.50 13.75 -16.78
C THR A 153 -5.43 13.18 -15.73
N THR A 154 -5.01 13.09 -14.46
CA THR A 154 -5.83 12.52 -13.39
C THR A 154 -6.49 13.63 -12.59
N SER A 155 -7.82 13.63 -12.59
CA SER A 155 -8.66 14.55 -11.82
C SER A 155 -8.23 14.66 -10.36
N CYS A 156 -8.10 15.89 -9.85
CA CYS A 156 -7.71 16.14 -8.46
C CYS A 156 -8.90 16.10 -7.46
N VAL A 157 -10.15 16.06 -7.94
CA VAL A 157 -11.39 16.11 -7.13
C VAL A 157 -11.31 15.25 -5.87
N LYS A 158 -11.14 13.94 -6.05
CA LYS A 158 -11.17 12.96 -4.95
C LYS A 158 -10.02 13.17 -3.96
N LEU A 159 -8.88 13.67 -4.45
CA LEU A 159 -7.74 13.98 -3.60
C LEU A 159 -8.07 15.18 -2.74
N THR A 160 -8.55 16.28 -3.33
CA THR A 160 -8.97 17.49 -2.61
C THR A 160 -10.04 17.18 -1.57
N GLU A 161 -11.08 16.43 -1.96
CA GLU A 161 -12.13 15.97 -1.06
C GLU A 161 -11.57 15.19 0.14
N SER A 162 -10.66 14.24 -0.10
CA SER A 162 -10.04 13.45 0.98
C SER A 162 -9.13 14.27 1.91
N LEU A 163 -8.58 15.38 1.43
CA LEU A 163 -7.72 16.27 2.20
C LEU A 163 -8.55 17.21 3.08
N LEU A 164 -9.63 17.77 2.54
CA LEU A 164 -10.54 18.68 3.24
C LEU A 164 -11.43 17.93 4.23
N TYR A 165 -12.04 16.83 3.80
CA TYR A 165 -13.03 16.09 4.57
C TYR A 165 -12.46 14.77 5.08
N ARG A 166 -11.43 14.86 5.93
CA ARG A 166 -10.78 13.67 6.47
C ARG A 166 -11.77 12.85 7.31
N LEU A 167 -12.04 11.63 6.86
CA LEU A 167 -12.84 10.66 7.61
C LEU A 167 -12.10 10.20 8.86
N SER A 168 -12.81 10.11 9.99
CA SER A 168 -12.28 9.48 11.20
C SER A 168 -12.19 7.98 11.00
N LEU A 169 -10.97 7.44 11.07
CA LEU A 169 -10.70 6.01 10.94
C LEU A 169 -10.52 5.32 12.31
N SER A 170 -10.84 6.00 13.41
CA SER A 170 -10.64 5.49 14.78
C SER A 170 -11.40 4.21 15.09
N HIS A 171 -12.48 3.93 14.35
CA HIS A 171 -13.31 2.74 14.53
C HIS A 171 -12.71 1.46 13.91
N LEU A 172 -11.65 1.58 13.09
CA LEU A 172 -11.04 0.42 12.45
C LEU A 172 -10.15 -0.33 13.44
N LYS A 173 -10.38 -1.64 13.58
CA LYS A 173 -9.66 -2.50 14.52
C LYS A 173 -8.15 -2.50 14.30
N ASP A 174 -7.72 -2.51 13.04
CA ASP A 174 -6.29 -2.52 12.70
C ASP A 174 -5.59 -1.24 13.19
N ILE A 175 -6.23 -0.07 13.01
CA ILE A 175 -5.69 1.21 13.49
C ILE A 175 -5.66 1.25 15.01
N GLN A 176 -6.68 0.69 15.67
CA GLN A 176 -6.72 0.62 17.12
C GLN A 176 -5.61 -0.30 17.66
N TYR A 177 -5.42 -1.46 17.04
CA TYR A 177 -4.33 -2.38 17.34
C TYR A 177 -2.96 -1.71 17.17
N ASP A 178 -2.76 -0.98 16.08
CA ASP A 178 -1.51 -0.26 15.82
C ASP A 178 -1.21 0.77 16.92
N LYS A 179 -2.21 1.57 17.31
CA LYS A 179 -2.07 2.55 18.41
C LYS A 179 -1.71 1.91 19.74
N GLU A 180 -2.35 0.78 20.07
CA GLU A 180 -2.12 0.08 21.34
C GLU A 180 -0.73 -0.58 21.38
N ASN A 181 -0.23 -1.07 20.24
CA ASN A 181 1.03 -1.81 20.16
C ASN A 181 2.25 -0.95 19.80
N GLU A 182 2.07 0.30 19.37
CA GLU A 182 3.15 1.20 18.98
C GLU A 182 4.21 1.33 20.09
N ARG A 183 3.77 1.49 21.35
CA ARG A 183 4.68 1.56 22.51
C ARG A 183 5.51 0.30 22.67
N THR A 184 4.88 -0.87 22.56
CA THR A 184 5.56 -2.16 22.69
C THR A 184 6.58 -2.35 21.56
N ALA A 185 6.27 -1.90 20.35
CA ALA A 185 7.19 -1.95 19.22
C ALA A 185 8.41 -1.04 19.44
N LEU A 186 8.21 0.18 19.94
CA LEU A 186 9.30 1.11 20.26
C LEU A 186 10.25 0.52 21.32
N LEU A 187 9.71 -0.03 22.42
CA LEU A 187 10.52 -0.66 23.47
C LEU A 187 11.36 -1.82 22.94
N LYS A 188 10.79 -2.64 22.04
CA LYS A 188 11.54 -3.74 21.40
C LYS A 188 12.70 -3.23 20.55
N ILE A 189 12.50 -2.15 19.79
CA ILE A 189 13.56 -1.54 18.98
C ILE A 189 14.65 -0.96 19.88
N GLU A 190 14.29 -0.28 20.97
CA GLU A 190 15.24 0.28 21.95
C GLU A 190 16.12 -0.81 22.57
N MET A 191 15.52 -1.94 22.97
CA MET A 191 16.25 -3.09 23.50
C MET A 191 17.17 -3.73 22.46
N GLN A 192 16.72 -3.86 21.22
CA GLN A 192 17.48 -4.51 20.15
C GLN A 192 18.69 -3.68 19.71
N GLU A 193 18.50 -2.38 19.51
CA GLU A 193 19.53 -1.49 18.99
C GLU A 193 20.41 -0.88 20.11
N ASN A 194 20.10 -1.19 21.37
CA ASN A 194 20.76 -0.65 22.57
C ASN A 194 20.83 0.89 22.57
N ILE A 195 19.76 1.53 22.08
CA ILE A 195 19.64 2.99 22.02
C ILE A 195 18.83 3.46 23.23
N GLN A 196 19.44 4.28 24.08
CA GLN A 196 18.72 5.05 25.09
C GLN A 196 17.97 6.19 24.40
N ASN A 197 16.69 6.01 24.17
CA ASN A 197 15.86 6.99 23.47
C ASN A 197 15.48 8.14 24.42
N TYR A 198 16.40 9.09 24.63
CA TYR A 198 16.17 10.29 25.43
C TYR A 198 15.11 11.26 24.84
N LYS A 199 14.54 10.92 23.67
CA LYS A 199 13.45 11.63 23.00
C LYS A 199 12.09 10.96 23.14
N LEU A 200 11.90 10.07 24.12
CA LEU A 200 10.56 9.61 24.47
C LEU A 200 9.70 10.79 24.98
N TRP A 201 8.64 11.03 24.23
CA TRP A 201 7.58 12.02 24.42
C TRP A 201 7.10 12.11 25.89
N PRO A 202 7.12 13.30 26.53
CA PRO A 202 6.69 13.49 27.91
C PRO A 202 5.22 13.10 28.19
N SER A 203 4.36 13.00 27.17
CA SER A 203 2.94 12.58 27.31
C SER A 203 2.77 11.19 27.92
N TYR A 204 3.74 10.31 27.74
CA TYR A 204 3.58 8.87 28.01
C TYR A 204 4.33 8.38 29.25
N ARG A 205 4.72 9.31 30.14
CA ARG A 205 5.40 9.03 31.41
C ARG A 205 4.49 9.12 32.64
N ARG A 206 3.19 8.87 32.46
CA ARG A 206 2.21 8.67 33.54
C ARG A 206 1.59 7.30 33.42
#